data_AF-A0A6C0DI60-F1
#
_entry.id   AF-A0A6C0DI60-F1
#
_cell.length_a   1.000
_cell.length_b   1.000
_cell.length_c   1.000
_cell.angle_alpha   90.00
_cell.angle_beta   90.00
_cell.angle_gamma   90.00
#
_symmetry.space_group_name_H-M   'P 1'
#
loop_
_entity.id
_entity.type
_entity.pdbx_description
1 polymer ?
#
loop_
_entity_poly.entity_id
_entity_poly.type
_entity_poly.pdbx_seq_one_letter_code
_entity_poly.pdbx_strand_id
1 'polypeptide(L)'
;MLKNELFNCLNKDTYPPFKNGLYLEEYFYKKIIETNPNLSKKYIPVKWTNFQIEGWFPSKKEEMQALLDNWVRDNPSNNGYFTLVQYDDGPLLRLPENTIVYGACSGDIPIPLIYQDINNTLINIPKRQFKEKQIFCSFVGNITSNHVQPNVRLEMKNSLSNNPKFVFYDSGGWTPSVNVDLQKKFVNITLNSKFALAPRGYGRGSFRFFECLQLGTIPIYLWNDNEWLPFKNLIDYKRLCISLHISQINSLQSILEEITEDDYNKMFEYYNEIKHLFELEGMSNQIIQENL
;
A
#
# COMPACT_ATOMS: atom_id res chain seq x y z
N MET A 1 -25.99 3.24 -1.73
CA MET A 1 -25.26 2.13 -2.38
C MET A 1 -25.58 2.11 -3.86
N LEU A 2 -24.58 1.87 -4.71
CA LEU A 2 -24.77 1.57 -6.14
C LEU A 2 -25.31 0.14 -6.27
N LYS A 3 -26.63 0.00 -6.49
CA LYS A 3 -27.31 -1.30 -6.59
C LYS A 3 -27.20 -1.88 -8.00
N ASN A 4 -25.99 -2.34 -8.37
CA ASN A 4 -25.75 -3.02 -9.63
C ASN A 4 -24.64 -4.07 -9.47
N GLU A 5 -24.81 -5.24 -10.08
CA GLU A 5 -23.88 -6.37 -9.95
C GLU A 5 -22.46 -6.04 -10.42
N LEU A 6 -22.31 -5.17 -11.43
CA LEU A 6 -21.00 -4.73 -11.95
C LEU A 6 -20.19 -3.98 -10.90
N PHE A 7 -20.83 -3.16 -10.05
CA PHE A 7 -20.16 -2.45 -8.95
C PHE A 7 -19.97 -3.31 -7.70
N ASN A 8 -20.66 -4.44 -7.61
CA ASN A 8 -20.69 -5.28 -6.43
C ASN A 8 -19.94 -6.62 -6.60
N CYS A 9 -19.20 -6.79 -7.70
CA CYS A 9 -18.38 -7.97 -7.90
C CYS A 9 -17.30 -8.11 -6.80
N LEU A 10 -16.88 -9.35 -6.58
CA LEU A 10 -15.80 -9.67 -5.66
C LEU A 10 -14.45 -9.45 -6.35
N ASN A 11 -13.44 -9.08 -5.57
CA ASN A 11 -12.08 -9.10 -6.06
C ASN A 11 -11.62 -10.56 -6.22
N LYS A 12 -11.28 -10.97 -7.44
CA LYS A 12 -10.83 -12.34 -7.75
C LYS A 12 -9.36 -12.60 -7.40
N ASP A 13 -8.56 -11.54 -7.24
CA ASP A 13 -7.12 -11.68 -7.00
C ASP A 13 -6.88 -12.03 -5.52
N THR A 14 -5.83 -12.80 -5.28
CA THR A 14 -5.36 -13.20 -3.94
C THR A 14 -4.09 -12.46 -3.53
N TYR A 15 -3.81 -11.33 -4.19
CA TYR A 15 -2.65 -10.49 -3.92
C TYR A 15 -2.99 -9.29 -3.03
N PRO A 16 -2.24 -8.98 -1.96
CA PRO A 16 -1.01 -9.63 -1.53
C PRO A 16 -1.27 -10.98 -0.82
N PRO A 17 -0.27 -11.89 -0.81
CA PRO A 17 -0.51 -13.29 -0.47
C PRO A 17 -0.95 -13.58 0.97
N PHE A 18 -0.67 -12.68 1.91
CA PHE A 18 -1.07 -12.86 3.31
C PHE A 18 -2.44 -12.24 3.61
N LYS A 19 -3.09 -11.64 2.61
CA LYS A 19 -4.46 -11.17 2.76
C LYS A 19 -5.39 -12.36 2.99
N ASN A 20 -6.06 -12.33 4.13
CA ASN A 20 -7.15 -13.25 4.46
C ASN A 20 -8.27 -12.45 5.14
N GLY A 21 -9.06 -11.76 4.33
CA GLY A 21 -10.12 -10.84 4.76
C GLY A 21 -10.37 -9.78 3.69
N LEU A 22 -10.69 -8.55 4.10
CA LEU A 22 -11.05 -7.44 3.22
C LEU A 22 -9.85 -6.60 2.76
N TYR A 23 -9.92 -6.03 1.56
CA TYR A 23 -9.09 -4.88 1.17
C TYR A 23 -9.56 -3.61 1.89
N LEU A 24 -8.74 -2.54 1.88
CA LEU A 24 -9.09 -1.28 2.53
C LEU A 24 -10.37 -0.67 1.93
N GLU A 25 -10.52 -0.72 0.60
CA GLU A 25 -11.76 -0.25 -0.06
C GLU A 25 -13.00 -1.00 0.44
N GLU A 26 -12.90 -2.33 0.54
CA GLU A 26 -14.01 -3.19 0.95
C GLU A 26 -14.36 -3.01 2.43
N TYR A 27 -13.35 -2.91 3.29
CA TYR A 27 -13.51 -2.66 4.71
C TYR A 27 -14.12 -1.27 4.97
N PHE A 28 -13.60 -0.24 4.31
CA PHE A 28 -14.11 1.13 4.45
C PHE A 28 -15.55 1.23 3.96
N TYR A 29 -15.86 0.65 2.79
CA TYR A 29 -17.22 0.56 2.25
C TYR A 29 -18.19 -0.05 3.28
N LYS A 30 -17.82 -1.21 3.84
CA LYS A 30 -18.62 -1.89 4.86
C LYS A 30 -18.83 -0.99 6.09
N LYS A 31 -17.74 -0.42 6.60
CA LYS A 31 -17.76 0.44 7.80
C LYS A 31 -18.65 1.66 7.63
N ILE A 32 -18.55 2.39 6.52
CA ILE A 32 -19.38 3.58 6.27
C ILE A 32 -20.87 3.24 6.22
N ILE A 33 -21.23 2.09 5.65
CA ILE A 33 -22.64 1.65 5.60
C ILE A 33 -23.14 1.27 6.99
N GLU A 34 -22.32 0.60 7.78
CA GLU A 34 -22.69 0.14 9.13
C GLU A 34 -22.78 1.29 10.13
N THR A 35 -21.85 2.25 10.09
CA THR A 35 -21.80 3.36 11.04
C THR A 35 -22.56 4.59 10.57
N ASN A 36 -22.78 4.75 9.27
CA ASN A 36 -23.47 5.87 8.62
C ASN A 36 -23.09 7.24 9.24
N PRO A 37 -21.80 7.61 9.25
CA PRO A 37 -21.34 8.83 9.90
C PRO A 37 -21.87 10.07 9.16
N ASN A 38 -22.05 11.18 9.88
CA ASN A 38 -22.39 12.46 9.28
C ASN A 38 -21.11 13.10 8.72
N LEU A 39 -20.92 13.02 7.40
CA LEU A 39 -19.72 13.48 6.70
C LEU A 39 -19.97 14.80 5.97
N SER A 40 -18.98 15.68 5.96
CA SER A 40 -19.02 16.95 5.24
C SER A 40 -19.06 16.74 3.73
N LYS A 41 -18.22 15.85 3.18
CA LYS A 41 -18.27 15.38 1.79
C LYS A 41 -18.99 14.03 1.68
N LYS A 42 -19.65 13.79 0.55
CA LYS A 42 -20.36 12.53 0.32
C LYS A 42 -19.42 11.43 -0.21
N TYR A 43 -19.37 10.29 0.47
CA TYR A 43 -18.62 9.13 0.01
C TYR A 43 -19.24 8.53 -1.26
N ILE A 44 -18.42 8.29 -2.30
CA ILE A 44 -18.78 7.50 -3.48
C ILE A 44 -18.58 6.01 -3.13
N PRO A 45 -19.67 5.22 -2.95
CA PRO A 45 -19.60 3.91 -2.34
C PRO A 45 -19.20 2.85 -3.37
N VAL A 46 -17.92 2.88 -3.76
CA VAL A 46 -17.36 2.06 -4.84
C VAL A 46 -16.09 1.35 -4.36
N LYS A 47 -16.00 0.06 -4.69
CA LYS A 47 -14.80 -0.78 -4.54
C LYS A 47 -14.13 -0.88 -5.92
N TRP A 48 -13.38 0.15 -6.29
CA TRP A 48 -12.80 0.35 -7.61
C TRP A 48 -11.95 -0.83 -8.05
N THR A 49 -11.06 -1.30 -7.18
CA THR A 49 -10.14 -2.40 -7.54
C THR A 49 -10.90 -3.67 -7.93
N ASN A 50 -12.05 -3.96 -7.30
CA ASN A 50 -12.79 -5.20 -7.50
C ASN A 50 -13.24 -5.42 -8.95
N PHE A 51 -13.68 -4.36 -9.64
CA PHE A 51 -14.11 -4.48 -11.04
C PHE A 51 -13.06 -3.99 -12.02
N GLN A 52 -12.18 -3.05 -11.66
CA GLN A 52 -11.19 -2.51 -12.61
C GLN A 52 -10.15 -3.54 -13.06
N ILE A 53 -9.91 -4.59 -12.27
CA ILE A 53 -9.04 -5.72 -12.62
C ILE A 53 -9.74 -6.76 -13.52
N GLU A 54 -11.03 -6.60 -13.77
CA GLU A 54 -11.80 -7.58 -14.52
C GLU A 54 -11.58 -7.45 -16.03
N GLY A 55 -11.43 -8.61 -16.70
CA GLY A 55 -11.23 -8.63 -18.15
C GLY A 55 -12.45 -8.11 -18.93
N TRP A 56 -13.63 -8.12 -18.32
CA TRP A 56 -14.86 -7.57 -18.89
C TRP A 56 -15.01 -6.06 -18.64
N PHE A 57 -14.25 -5.45 -17.73
CA PHE A 57 -14.42 -4.03 -17.39
C PHE A 57 -14.29 -3.09 -18.60
N PRO A 58 -13.29 -3.25 -19.50
CA PRO A 58 -13.17 -2.37 -20.66
C PRO A 58 -14.43 -2.31 -21.53
N SER A 59 -15.14 -3.43 -21.71
CA SER A 59 -16.37 -3.47 -22.51
C SER A 59 -17.62 -2.99 -21.75
N LYS A 60 -17.56 -2.95 -20.41
CA LYS A 60 -18.64 -2.46 -19.54
C LYS A 60 -18.45 -1.03 -19.04
N LYS A 61 -17.32 -0.40 -19.37
CA LYS A 61 -16.92 0.90 -18.84
C LYS A 61 -17.97 2.00 -19.05
N GLU A 62 -18.57 2.08 -20.24
CA GLU A 62 -19.60 3.08 -20.56
C GLU A 62 -20.92 2.83 -19.80
N GLU A 63 -21.34 1.57 -19.70
CA GLU A 63 -22.51 1.16 -18.91
C GLU A 63 -22.32 1.52 -17.42
N MET A 64 -21.16 1.19 -16.88
CA MET A 64 -20.80 1.53 -15.49
C MET A 64 -20.71 3.04 -15.26
N GLN A 65 -20.21 3.80 -16.24
CA GLN A 65 -20.22 5.26 -16.16
C GLN A 65 -21.63 5.82 -16.05
N ALA A 66 -22.57 5.37 -16.91
CA ALA A 66 -23.95 5.83 -16.86
C ALA A 66 -24.62 5.51 -15.52
N LEU A 67 -24.31 4.34 -14.93
CA LEU A 67 -24.79 3.95 -13.61
C LEU A 67 -24.23 4.84 -12.49
N LEU A 68 -22.94 5.19 -12.55
CA LEU A 68 -22.32 6.12 -11.61
C LEU A 68 -22.94 7.52 -11.74
N ASP A 69 -23.12 8.02 -12.96
CA ASP A 69 -23.72 9.32 -13.24
C ASP A 69 -25.15 9.40 -12.70
N ASN A 70 -25.95 8.35 -12.88
CA ASN A 70 -27.29 8.24 -12.30
C ASN A 70 -27.24 8.28 -10.77
N TRP A 71 -26.33 7.54 -10.14
CA TRP A 71 -26.19 7.56 -8.68
C TRP A 71 -25.80 8.95 -8.16
N VAL A 72 -24.87 9.64 -8.83
CA VAL A 72 -24.47 11.00 -8.48
C VAL A 72 -25.67 11.95 -8.53
N ARG A 73 -26.48 11.89 -9.61
CA ARG A 73 -27.69 12.69 -9.77
C ARG A 73 -28.72 12.43 -8.68
N ASP A 74 -28.90 11.16 -8.29
CA ASP A 74 -29.84 10.77 -7.24
C ASP A 74 -29.30 11.06 -5.82
N ASN A 75 -28.00 11.37 -5.71
CA ASN A 75 -27.31 11.61 -4.45
C ASN A 75 -26.47 12.90 -4.52
N PRO A 76 -27.08 14.08 -4.78
CA PRO A 76 -26.34 15.33 -4.91
C PRO A 76 -25.61 15.71 -3.61
N SER A 77 -24.47 16.37 -3.72
CA SER A 77 -23.66 16.84 -2.58
C SER A 77 -23.08 18.22 -2.86
N ASN A 78 -23.56 19.24 -2.15
CA ASN A 78 -23.09 20.63 -2.33
C ASN A 78 -21.63 20.80 -1.93
N ASN A 79 -21.17 20.05 -0.93
CA ASN A 79 -19.79 20.08 -0.46
C ASN A 79 -18.85 19.22 -1.31
N GLY A 80 -19.36 18.56 -2.35
CA GLY A 80 -18.61 17.63 -3.18
C GLY A 80 -18.54 16.22 -2.60
N TYR A 81 -17.62 15.43 -3.13
CA TYR A 81 -17.54 13.99 -2.88
C TYR A 81 -16.14 13.58 -2.42
N PHE A 82 -16.02 12.34 -1.95
CA PHE A 82 -14.72 11.69 -1.80
C PHE A 82 -14.82 10.19 -2.08
N THR A 83 -13.70 9.56 -2.39
CA THR A 83 -13.61 8.12 -2.59
C THR A 83 -12.25 7.58 -2.15
N LEU A 84 -12.17 6.27 -1.89
CA LEU A 84 -10.93 5.54 -1.62
C LEU A 84 -10.65 4.59 -2.77
N VAL A 85 -9.38 4.44 -3.15
CA VAL A 85 -8.95 3.52 -4.22
C VAL A 85 -7.55 2.96 -3.96
N GLN A 86 -7.40 1.65 -4.08
CA GLN A 86 -6.10 0.96 -4.01
C GLN A 86 -5.54 0.61 -5.40
N TYR A 87 -6.36 0.65 -6.45
CA TYR A 87 -5.92 0.40 -7.82
C TYR A 87 -4.82 1.38 -8.23
N ASP A 88 -3.81 0.86 -8.93
CA ASP A 88 -2.59 1.62 -9.20
C ASP A 88 -2.85 2.93 -9.98
N ASP A 89 -3.78 2.89 -10.93
CA ASP A 89 -4.16 4.04 -11.77
C ASP A 89 -5.28 4.91 -11.17
N GLY A 90 -5.72 4.61 -9.94
CA GLY A 90 -6.87 5.28 -9.34
C GLY A 90 -8.20 4.89 -10.02
N PRO A 91 -9.24 5.74 -9.92
CA PRO A 91 -10.55 5.46 -10.50
C PRO A 91 -10.52 5.65 -12.03
N LEU A 92 -10.98 4.64 -12.77
CA LEU A 92 -10.98 4.66 -14.24
C LEU A 92 -12.30 5.18 -14.83
N LEU A 93 -13.33 5.37 -14.01
CA LEU A 93 -14.54 6.11 -14.37
C LEU A 93 -14.37 7.59 -14.03
N ARG A 94 -15.07 8.45 -14.75
CA ARG A 94 -15.11 9.89 -14.45
C ARG A 94 -15.84 10.10 -13.14
N LEU A 95 -15.17 10.75 -12.20
CA LEU A 95 -15.73 11.17 -10.93
C LEU A 95 -16.48 12.49 -11.09
N PRO A 96 -17.50 12.78 -10.26
CA PRO A 96 -18.11 14.09 -10.22
C PRO A 96 -17.09 15.17 -9.85
N GLU A 97 -17.36 16.42 -10.23
CA GLU A 97 -16.52 17.56 -9.84
C GLU A 97 -16.41 17.68 -8.31
N ASN A 98 -15.32 18.30 -7.84
CA ASN A 98 -15.06 18.47 -6.41
C ASN A 98 -15.03 17.13 -5.63
N THR A 99 -14.48 16.09 -6.26
CA THR A 99 -14.19 14.81 -5.62
C THR A 99 -12.75 14.76 -5.12
N ILE A 100 -12.56 14.41 -3.84
CA ILE A 100 -11.25 14.06 -3.29
C ILE A 100 -11.00 12.55 -3.43
N VAL A 101 -9.87 12.18 -3.98
CA VAL A 101 -9.44 10.78 -4.13
C VAL A 101 -8.38 10.44 -3.10
N TYR A 102 -8.77 9.62 -2.11
CA TYR A 102 -7.85 8.94 -1.22
C TYR A 102 -7.25 7.73 -1.95
N GLY A 103 -5.99 7.85 -2.37
CA GLY A 103 -5.38 6.95 -3.34
C GLY A 103 -4.13 6.23 -2.83
N ALA A 104 -4.07 4.90 -2.94
CA ALA A 104 -2.90 4.15 -2.48
C ALA A 104 -1.68 4.29 -3.40
N CYS A 105 -1.93 4.61 -4.66
CA CYS A 105 -0.91 4.77 -5.70
C CYS A 105 -1.11 6.05 -6.54
N SER A 106 -2.38 6.43 -6.72
CA SER A 106 -2.79 7.60 -7.50
C SER A 106 -4.04 8.21 -6.88
N GLY A 107 -4.09 9.54 -6.78
CA GLY A 107 -5.17 10.30 -6.15
C GLY A 107 -4.68 11.66 -5.68
N ASP A 108 -5.44 12.30 -4.81
CA ASP A 108 -5.13 13.61 -4.20
C ASP A 108 -4.45 13.44 -2.84
N ILE A 109 -4.93 12.48 -2.04
CA ILE A 109 -4.44 12.23 -0.68
C ILE A 109 -3.90 10.79 -0.61
N PRO A 110 -2.61 10.58 -0.29
CA PRO A 110 -2.05 9.24 -0.16
C PRO A 110 -2.68 8.45 0.98
N ILE A 111 -3.04 7.20 0.70
CA ILE A 111 -3.40 6.18 1.71
C ILE A 111 -2.46 4.97 1.58
N PRO A 112 -2.32 4.12 2.61
CA PRO A 112 -1.43 2.97 2.52
C PRO A 112 -2.03 1.82 1.69
N LEU A 113 -1.16 1.04 1.06
CA LEU A 113 -1.51 -0.31 0.59
C LEU A 113 -1.51 -1.28 1.78
N ILE A 114 -2.68 -1.44 2.40
CA ILE A 114 -2.93 -2.37 3.52
C ILE A 114 -4.16 -3.23 3.24
N TYR A 115 -4.30 -4.30 4.02
CA TYR A 115 -5.35 -5.30 3.88
C TYR A 115 -5.63 -5.96 5.23
N GLN A 116 -6.73 -6.70 5.30
CA GLN A 116 -7.08 -7.50 6.46
C GLN A 116 -6.39 -8.87 6.39
N ASP A 117 -5.77 -9.24 7.49
CA ASP A 117 -5.26 -10.57 7.74
C ASP A 117 -5.90 -11.07 9.04
N ILE A 118 -7.05 -11.74 8.93
CA ILE A 118 -7.82 -12.22 10.08
C ILE A 118 -7.01 -13.20 10.93
N ASN A 119 -6.07 -13.93 10.31
CA ASN A 119 -5.22 -14.89 11.00
C ASN A 119 -4.04 -14.22 11.70
N ASN A 120 -3.81 -12.92 11.47
CA ASN A 120 -2.66 -12.20 11.99
C ASN A 120 -1.34 -12.91 11.63
N THR A 121 -1.26 -13.44 10.40
CA THR A 121 -0.23 -14.32 9.88
C THR A 121 1.16 -13.73 10.06
N LEU A 122 1.39 -12.48 9.63
CA LEU A 122 2.71 -11.86 9.73
C LEU A 122 3.02 -11.35 11.14
N ILE A 123 2.05 -10.69 11.78
CA ILE A 123 2.26 -10.03 13.08
C ILE A 123 2.52 -11.02 14.22
N ASN A 124 1.97 -12.24 14.13
CA ASN A 124 2.15 -13.33 15.10
C ASN A 124 3.50 -14.05 14.97
N ILE A 125 4.28 -13.80 13.93
CA ILE A 125 5.61 -14.38 13.78
C ILE A 125 6.54 -13.75 14.83
N PRO A 126 7.25 -14.54 15.64
CA PRO A 126 8.24 -14.02 16.58
C PRO A 126 9.31 -13.21 15.86
N LYS A 127 9.41 -11.93 16.24
CA LYS A 127 10.35 -10.98 15.64
C LYS A 127 11.76 -11.23 16.19
N ARG A 128 12.77 -11.03 15.34
CA ARG A 128 14.18 -11.12 15.74
C ARG A 128 14.71 -9.78 16.22
N GLN A 129 15.59 -9.80 17.21
CA GLN A 129 16.29 -8.60 17.65
C GLN A 129 17.35 -8.18 16.63
N PHE A 130 17.80 -6.93 16.71
CA PHE A 130 18.77 -6.35 15.78
C PHE A 130 20.05 -7.21 15.63
N LYS A 131 20.59 -7.74 16.74
CA LYS A 131 21.81 -8.58 16.75
C LYS A 131 21.59 -9.98 16.16
N GLU A 132 20.36 -10.48 16.14
CA GLU A 132 20.02 -11.81 15.64
C GLU A 132 19.83 -11.83 14.11
N LYS A 133 19.60 -10.66 13.52
CA LYS A 133 19.38 -10.45 12.08
C LYS A 133 20.71 -10.51 11.32
N GLN A 134 20.87 -11.56 10.51
CA GLN A 134 22.11 -11.85 9.78
C GLN A 134 22.21 -11.12 8.43
N ILE A 135 21.07 -10.69 7.88
CA ILE A 135 21.03 -9.97 6.60
C ILE A 135 21.01 -8.47 6.90
N PHE A 136 21.93 -7.72 6.30
CA PHE A 136 21.98 -6.28 6.48
C PHE A 136 20.77 -5.60 5.81
N CYS A 137 20.62 -5.79 4.50
CA CYS A 137 19.47 -5.29 3.76
C CYS A 137 19.00 -6.31 2.72
N SER A 138 17.70 -6.41 2.48
CA SER A 138 17.16 -7.33 1.46
C SER A 138 16.07 -6.72 0.59
N PHE A 139 15.97 -7.20 -0.65
CA PHE A 139 14.78 -7.06 -1.48
C PHE A 139 14.23 -8.45 -1.83
N VAL A 140 12.94 -8.68 -1.59
CA VAL A 140 12.24 -9.90 -2.01
C VAL A 140 11.02 -9.52 -2.84
N GLY A 141 11.06 -9.75 -4.15
CA GLY A 141 9.97 -9.37 -5.04
C GLY A 141 10.37 -9.46 -6.50
N ASN A 142 9.68 -8.70 -7.34
CA ASN A 142 9.91 -8.72 -8.78
C ASN A 142 10.53 -7.43 -9.27
N ILE A 143 11.57 -7.58 -10.09
CA ILE A 143 12.17 -6.50 -10.88
C ILE A 143 11.38 -6.42 -12.17
N THR A 144 10.27 -5.70 -12.13
CA THR A 144 9.35 -5.56 -13.27
C THR A 144 9.70 -4.34 -14.10
N SER A 145 9.89 -4.53 -15.40
CA SER A 145 9.83 -3.45 -16.38
C SER A 145 8.40 -2.89 -16.41
N ASN A 146 8.29 -1.56 -16.42
CA ASN A 146 7.05 -0.82 -16.59
C ASN A 146 7.35 0.49 -17.33
N HIS A 147 6.32 1.26 -17.67
CA HIS A 147 6.49 2.52 -18.41
C HIS A 147 6.97 3.70 -17.53
N VAL A 148 7.04 3.52 -16.21
CA VAL A 148 7.44 4.57 -15.26
C VAL A 148 8.94 4.77 -15.36
N GLN A 149 9.38 6.02 -15.55
CA GLN A 149 10.79 6.38 -15.66
C GLN A 149 11.21 7.45 -14.63
N PRO A 150 12.42 7.32 -14.02
CA PRO A 150 13.28 6.13 -14.05
C PRO A 150 12.60 4.94 -13.37
N ASN A 151 12.80 3.72 -13.87
CA ASN A 151 12.25 2.52 -13.24
C ASN A 151 12.97 2.23 -11.92
N VAL A 152 12.30 2.52 -10.80
CA VAL A 152 12.91 2.48 -9.46
C VAL A 152 13.49 1.12 -9.10
N ARG A 153 12.81 0.01 -9.46
CA ARG A 153 13.29 -1.33 -9.11
C ARG A 153 14.50 -1.75 -9.93
N LEU A 154 14.55 -1.35 -11.20
CA LEU A 154 15.69 -1.61 -12.07
C LEU A 154 16.91 -0.81 -11.61
N GLU A 155 16.76 0.49 -11.37
CA GLU A 155 17.83 1.34 -10.84
C GLU A 155 18.35 0.81 -9.50
N MET A 156 17.45 0.49 -8.56
CA MET A 156 17.80 -0.12 -7.27
C MET A 156 18.60 -1.42 -7.44
N LYS A 157 18.18 -2.32 -8.34
CA LYS A 157 18.91 -3.56 -8.61
C LYS A 157 20.30 -3.25 -9.16
N ASN A 158 20.38 -2.41 -10.20
CA ASN A 158 21.64 -2.08 -10.87
C ASN A 158 22.66 -1.47 -9.90
N SER A 159 22.22 -0.60 -8.99
CA SER A 159 23.09 0.04 -8.01
C SER A 159 23.52 -0.87 -6.87
N LEU A 160 22.67 -1.79 -6.42
CA LEU A 160 22.88 -2.50 -5.15
C LEU A 160 23.17 -4.01 -5.28
N SER A 161 22.81 -4.67 -6.38
CA SER A 161 22.83 -6.15 -6.44
C SER A 161 24.23 -6.76 -6.42
N ASN A 162 25.26 -6.00 -6.78
CA ASN A 162 26.66 -6.45 -6.73
C ASN A 162 27.29 -6.26 -5.34
N ASN A 163 26.58 -5.61 -4.41
CA ASN A 163 27.07 -5.37 -3.07
C ASN A 163 26.64 -6.53 -2.14
N PRO A 164 27.59 -7.25 -1.52
CA PRO A 164 27.27 -8.41 -0.68
C PRO A 164 26.46 -8.07 0.58
N LYS A 165 26.37 -6.80 0.97
CA LYS A 165 25.49 -6.36 2.08
C LYS A 165 24.00 -6.35 1.70
N PHE A 166 23.67 -6.47 0.41
CA PHE A 166 22.29 -6.43 -0.08
C PHE A 166 21.90 -7.77 -0.71
N VAL A 167 20.88 -8.42 -0.14
CA VAL A 167 20.36 -9.70 -0.63
C VAL A 167 19.16 -9.46 -1.53
N PHE A 168 19.24 -9.87 -2.79
CA PHE A 168 18.15 -9.80 -3.74
C PHE A 168 17.57 -11.18 -4.01
N TYR A 169 16.26 -11.32 -3.85
CA TYR A 169 15.51 -12.49 -4.29
C TYR A 169 14.44 -12.07 -5.30
N ASP A 170 14.66 -12.42 -6.57
CA ASP A 170 13.71 -12.21 -7.65
C ASP A 170 12.69 -13.36 -7.70
N SER A 171 11.40 -13.05 -7.58
CA SER A 171 10.33 -14.06 -7.63
C SER A 171 9.97 -14.53 -9.04
N GLY A 172 10.62 -14.00 -10.09
CA GLY A 172 10.52 -14.54 -11.45
C GLY A 172 9.35 -14.00 -12.27
N GLY A 173 8.80 -12.84 -11.91
CA GLY A 173 7.74 -12.16 -12.64
C GLY A 173 6.52 -11.83 -11.80
N TRP A 174 5.76 -10.82 -12.24
CA TRP A 174 4.53 -10.41 -11.54
C TRP A 174 3.40 -11.43 -11.77
N THR A 175 2.70 -11.77 -10.69
CA THR A 175 1.53 -12.64 -10.67
C THR A 175 0.61 -12.21 -9.53
N PRO A 176 -0.73 -12.24 -9.71
CA PRO A 176 -1.68 -12.00 -8.64
C PRO A 176 -1.81 -13.20 -7.68
N SER A 177 -1.22 -14.36 -8.02
CA SER A 177 -1.21 -15.55 -7.17
C SER A 177 0.23 -15.94 -6.84
N VAL A 178 0.62 -15.72 -5.58
CA VAL A 178 1.97 -16.01 -5.06
C VAL A 178 1.93 -17.31 -4.28
N ASN A 179 2.70 -18.31 -4.73
CA ASN A 179 2.72 -19.63 -4.09
C ASN A 179 3.36 -19.61 -2.68
N VAL A 180 3.09 -20.66 -1.91
CA VAL A 180 3.54 -20.81 -0.51
C VAL A 180 5.06 -20.76 -0.36
N ASP A 181 5.84 -21.25 -1.32
CA ASP A 181 7.30 -21.22 -1.24
C ASP A 181 7.85 -19.81 -1.37
N LEU A 182 7.29 -19.01 -2.28
CA LEU A 182 7.63 -17.59 -2.40
C LEU A 182 7.22 -16.80 -1.15
N GLN A 183 6.08 -17.11 -0.56
CA GLN A 183 5.64 -16.53 0.72
C GLN A 183 6.63 -16.86 1.85
N LYS A 184 7.00 -18.13 2.00
CA LYS A 184 8.00 -18.57 2.99
C LYS A 184 9.35 -17.90 2.78
N LYS A 185 9.80 -17.72 1.52
CA LYS A 185 11.03 -17.01 1.20
C LYS A 185 10.95 -15.53 1.58
N PHE A 186 9.83 -14.86 1.28
CA PHE A 186 9.59 -13.48 1.72
C PHE A 186 9.68 -13.35 3.24
N VAL A 187 8.94 -14.18 3.97
CA VAL A 187 8.95 -14.17 5.44
C VAL A 187 10.36 -14.44 5.98
N ASN A 188 11.00 -15.52 5.54
CA ASN A 188 12.29 -15.94 6.09
C ASN A 188 13.39 -14.90 5.83
N ILE A 189 13.51 -14.38 4.60
CA ILE A 189 14.53 -13.39 4.27
C ILE A 189 14.25 -12.09 5.04
N THR A 190 13.01 -11.57 4.97
CA THR A 190 12.65 -10.30 5.62
C THR A 190 12.84 -10.37 7.13
N LEU A 191 12.44 -11.45 7.79
CA LEU A 191 12.60 -11.64 9.24
C LEU A 191 14.08 -11.61 9.68
N ASN A 192 14.97 -12.13 8.83
CA ASN A 192 16.41 -12.16 9.04
C ASN A 192 17.13 -10.87 8.64
N SER A 193 16.44 -9.91 8.03
CA SER A 193 16.99 -8.63 7.59
C SER A 193 16.84 -7.54 8.64
N LYS A 194 17.86 -6.68 8.78
CA LYS A 194 17.75 -5.42 9.52
C LYS A 194 16.84 -4.46 8.76
N PHE A 195 17.14 -4.25 7.48
CA PHE A 195 16.36 -3.40 6.60
C PHE A 195 15.78 -4.17 5.41
N ALA A 196 14.64 -3.73 4.89
CA ALA A 196 14.03 -4.31 3.70
C ALA A 196 13.63 -3.23 2.69
N LEU A 197 14.10 -3.40 1.46
CA LEU A 197 13.75 -2.55 0.33
C LEU A 197 12.28 -2.76 -0.04
N ALA A 198 11.49 -1.70 0.08
CA ALA A 198 10.09 -1.62 -0.33
C ALA A 198 9.90 -0.54 -1.42
N PRO A 199 10.62 -0.62 -2.55
CA PRO A 199 10.52 0.38 -3.61
C PRO A 199 9.11 0.42 -4.21
N ARG A 200 8.71 1.58 -4.73
CA ARG A 200 7.56 1.66 -5.62
C ARG A 200 7.69 0.68 -6.79
N GLY A 201 6.55 0.27 -7.33
CA GLY A 201 6.47 -0.55 -8.54
C GLY A 201 5.96 0.26 -9.72
N TYR A 202 4.97 -0.29 -10.41
CA TYR A 202 4.10 0.48 -11.30
C TYR A 202 3.36 1.54 -10.48
N GLY A 203 2.55 1.15 -9.50
CA GLY A 203 1.98 2.05 -8.50
C GLY A 203 3.03 2.66 -7.57
N ARG A 204 2.69 3.81 -6.97
CA ARG A 204 3.56 4.50 -5.99
C ARG A 204 3.62 3.79 -4.64
N GLY A 205 2.53 3.14 -4.22
CA GLY A 205 2.45 2.40 -2.96
C GLY A 205 3.15 1.04 -3.02
N SER A 206 3.35 0.42 -1.85
CA SER A 206 3.88 -0.94 -1.74
C SER A 206 3.34 -1.66 -0.51
N PHE A 207 2.62 -2.78 -0.69
CA PHE A 207 2.21 -3.65 0.44
C PHE A 207 3.40 -4.09 1.30
N ARG A 208 4.57 -4.29 0.68
CA ARG A 208 5.80 -4.68 1.38
C ARG A 208 6.19 -3.70 2.47
N PHE A 209 5.89 -2.42 2.31
CA PHE A 209 6.26 -1.41 3.29
C PHE A 209 5.71 -1.77 4.68
N PHE A 210 4.43 -2.15 4.76
CA PHE A 210 3.79 -2.51 6.02
C PHE A 210 4.04 -3.96 6.43
N GLU A 211 4.16 -4.88 5.47
CA GLU A 211 4.52 -6.28 5.75
C GLU A 211 5.90 -6.40 6.41
N CYS A 212 6.87 -5.55 6.02
CA CYS A 212 8.20 -5.51 6.65
C CYS A 212 8.10 -5.10 8.12
N LEU A 213 7.33 -4.04 8.43
CA LEU A 213 7.11 -3.59 9.80
C LEU A 213 6.45 -4.67 10.66
N GLN A 214 5.46 -5.39 10.11
CA GLN A 214 4.80 -6.51 10.81
C GLN A 214 5.78 -7.65 11.13
N LEU A 215 6.78 -7.89 10.27
CA LEU A 215 7.86 -8.87 10.48
C LEU A 215 9.02 -8.34 11.34
N GLY A 216 8.91 -7.13 11.90
CA GLY A 216 9.97 -6.53 12.70
C GLY A 216 11.20 -6.18 11.89
N THR A 217 11.03 -5.67 10.67
CA THR A 217 12.09 -5.20 9.78
C THR A 217 11.81 -3.79 9.28
N ILE A 218 12.78 -2.89 9.33
CA ILE A 218 12.60 -1.48 8.96
C ILE A 218 12.52 -1.36 7.42
N PRO A 219 11.43 -0.81 6.86
CA PRO A 219 11.29 -0.65 5.42
C PRO A 219 12.13 0.52 4.90
N ILE A 220 12.59 0.39 3.66
CA ILE A 220 13.21 1.45 2.88
C ILE A 220 12.30 1.74 1.68
N TYR A 221 11.64 2.90 1.68
CA TYR A 221 10.78 3.33 0.58
C TYR A 221 11.58 4.12 -0.46
N LEU A 222 11.76 3.52 -1.65
CA LEU A 222 12.37 4.18 -2.80
C LEU A 222 11.29 4.69 -3.77
N TRP A 223 11.40 5.95 -4.18
CA TRP A 223 10.45 6.64 -5.07
C TRP A 223 11.17 7.50 -6.10
N ASN A 224 10.48 8.02 -7.12
CA ASN A 224 11.09 8.78 -8.22
C ASN A 224 10.32 10.05 -8.67
N ASP A 225 9.03 10.18 -8.34
CA ASP A 225 8.21 11.32 -8.76
C ASP A 225 7.65 12.07 -7.55
N ASN A 226 6.94 11.36 -6.68
CA ASN A 226 6.42 11.89 -5.44
C ASN A 226 6.59 10.85 -4.32
N GLU A 227 6.96 11.32 -3.14
CA GLU A 227 7.05 10.50 -1.94
C GLU A 227 5.63 10.19 -1.42
N TRP A 228 5.07 9.06 -1.85
CA TRP A 228 3.68 8.66 -1.62
C TRP A 228 3.42 7.99 -0.27
N LEU A 229 3.82 8.67 0.82
CA LEU A 229 3.62 8.21 2.18
C LEU A 229 2.39 8.92 2.81
N PRO A 230 1.44 8.18 3.42
CA PRO A 230 0.16 8.71 3.88
C PRO A 230 0.24 9.51 5.19
N PHE A 231 -0.66 10.48 5.39
CA PHE A 231 -0.83 11.23 6.65
C PHE A 231 0.47 11.80 7.26
N LYS A 232 1.32 12.45 6.45
CA LYS A 232 2.59 13.07 6.93
C LYS A 232 2.38 14.17 8.00
N ASN A 233 1.17 14.69 8.15
CA ASN A 233 0.78 15.59 9.24
C ASN A 233 0.64 14.87 10.60
N LEU A 234 0.46 13.55 10.59
CA LEU A 234 0.32 12.71 11.79
C LEU A 234 1.52 11.79 12.00
N ILE A 235 2.20 11.42 10.92
CA ILE A 235 3.26 10.42 10.90
C ILE A 235 4.59 11.08 10.50
N ASP A 236 5.53 11.10 11.44
CA ASP A 236 6.91 11.49 11.18
C ASP A 236 7.68 10.29 10.61
N TYR A 237 7.68 10.18 9.28
CA TYR A 237 8.35 9.07 8.59
C TYR A 237 9.86 9.01 8.82
N LYS A 238 10.52 10.11 9.21
CA LYS A 238 11.95 10.09 9.56
C LYS A 238 12.22 9.27 10.81
N ARG A 239 11.23 9.13 11.69
CA ARG A 239 11.27 8.26 12.89
C ARG A 239 10.85 6.82 12.61
N LEU A 240 10.22 6.54 11.46
CA LEU A 240 9.63 5.23 11.17
C LEU A 240 10.43 4.40 10.16
N CYS A 241 10.96 5.05 9.13
CA CYS A 241 11.57 4.36 7.99
C CYS A 241 12.63 5.21 7.30
N ILE A 242 13.33 4.60 6.35
CA ILE A 242 14.14 5.35 5.40
C ILE A 242 13.28 5.58 4.16
N SER A 243 13.08 6.84 3.78
CA SER A 243 12.53 7.17 2.47
C SER A 243 13.53 7.97 1.67
N LEU A 244 13.73 7.56 0.41
CA LEU A 244 14.81 8.07 -0.41
C LEU A 244 14.37 8.16 -1.87
N HIS A 245 14.61 9.32 -2.49
CA HIS A 245 14.45 9.43 -3.92
C HIS A 245 15.50 8.56 -4.63
N ILE A 246 15.11 7.88 -5.71
CA ILE A 246 15.97 6.88 -6.38
C ILE A 246 17.27 7.48 -6.92
N SER A 247 17.31 8.77 -7.25
CA SER A 247 18.56 9.45 -7.66
C SER A 247 19.63 9.48 -6.56
N GLN A 248 19.25 9.27 -5.29
CA GLN A 248 20.14 9.25 -4.14
C GLN A 248 20.53 7.82 -3.72
N ILE A 249 20.22 6.79 -4.53
CA ILE A 249 20.45 5.39 -4.18
C ILE A 249 21.91 5.08 -3.80
N ASN A 250 22.87 5.82 -4.35
CA ASN A 250 24.30 5.65 -4.06
C ASN A 250 24.67 6.01 -2.61
N SER A 251 23.90 6.87 -1.93
CA SER A 251 24.10 7.17 -0.50
C SER A 251 23.33 6.22 0.42
N LEU A 252 22.51 5.30 -0.10
CA LEU A 252 21.68 4.44 0.74
C LEU A 252 22.52 3.61 1.71
N GLN A 253 23.61 3.01 1.25
CA GLN A 253 24.44 2.16 2.11
C GLN A 253 24.99 2.95 3.32
N SER A 254 25.57 4.12 3.11
CA SER A 254 26.14 4.93 4.20
C SER A 254 25.07 5.34 5.20
N ILE A 255 23.89 5.76 4.73
CA ILE A 255 22.74 6.08 5.59
C ILE A 255 22.37 4.89 6.48
N LEU A 256 22.31 3.67 5.93
CA LEU A 256 21.95 2.47 6.70
C LEU A 256 23.05 2.04 7.68
N GLU A 257 24.32 2.31 7.38
CA GLU A 257 25.46 1.98 8.24
C GLU A 257 25.58 2.90 9.45
N GLU A 258 25.06 4.13 9.34
CA GLU A 258 25.00 5.10 10.45
C GLU A 258 23.91 4.75 11.47
N ILE A 259 22.91 3.96 11.10
CA ILE A 259 21.82 3.56 12.01
C ILE A 259 22.33 2.53 13.02
N THR A 260 22.36 2.95 14.28
CA THR A 260 22.74 2.07 15.40
C THR A 260 21.59 1.15 15.81
N GLU A 261 21.87 0.17 16.67
CA GLU A 261 20.84 -0.66 17.29
C GLU A 261 19.84 0.17 18.13
N ASP A 262 20.32 1.24 18.79
CA ASP A 262 19.48 2.13 19.58
C ASP A 262 18.51 2.91 18.67
N ASP A 263 19.01 3.45 17.56
CA ASP A 263 18.18 4.11 16.55
C ASP A 263 17.14 3.14 15.98
N TYR A 264 17.56 1.93 15.63
CA TYR A 264 16.68 0.87 15.13
C TYR A 264 15.54 0.54 16.10
N ASN A 265 15.85 0.41 17.39
CA ASN A 265 14.86 0.12 18.42
C ASN A 265 13.88 1.29 18.60
N LYS A 266 14.37 2.54 18.57
CA LYS A 266 13.51 3.74 18.61
C LYS A 266 12.54 3.81 17.43
N MET A 267 12.95 3.35 16.24
CA MET A 267 12.06 3.26 15.08
C MET A 267 10.90 2.28 15.34
N PHE A 268 11.16 1.16 16.03
CA PHE A 268 10.12 0.21 16.41
C PHE A 268 9.25 0.67 17.58
N GLU A 269 9.82 1.38 18.55
CA GLU A 269 9.05 2.05 19.61
C GLU A 269 8.04 3.00 18.98
N TYR A 270 8.51 3.86 18.06
CA TYR A 270 7.63 4.77 17.33
C TYR A 270 6.59 4.02 16.50
N TYR A 271 6.98 2.98 15.75
CA TYR A 271 6.02 2.13 15.03
C TYR A 271 4.92 1.59 15.94
N ASN A 272 5.26 1.12 17.14
CA ASN A 272 4.27 0.60 18.08
C ASN A 272 3.26 1.65 18.56
N GLU A 273 3.67 2.92 18.67
CA GLU A 273 2.78 4.04 18.99
C GLU A 273 1.75 4.27 17.86
N ILE A 274 2.20 4.21 16.61
CA ILE A 274 1.40 4.63 15.45
C ILE A 274 0.81 3.49 14.61
N LYS A 275 1.13 2.22 14.88
CA LYS A 275 0.77 1.09 13.99
C LYS A 275 -0.73 0.97 13.71
N HIS A 276 -1.57 1.45 14.62
CA HIS A 276 -3.02 1.50 14.46
C HIS A 276 -3.44 2.33 13.22
N LEU A 277 -2.66 3.33 12.82
CA LEU A 277 -2.87 4.10 11.59
C LEU A 277 -2.59 3.29 10.32
N PHE A 278 -1.93 2.13 10.43
CA PHE A 278 -1.69 1.21 9.32
C PHE A 278 -2.58 -0.04 9.38
N GLU A 279 -3.55 -0.05 10.29
CA GLU A 279 -4.59 -1.07 10.38
C GLU A 279 -5.87 -0.54 9.74
N LEU A 280 -6.67 -1.44 9.16
CA LEU A 280 -7.87 -1.05 8.42
C LEU A 280 -8.84 -0.20 9.26
N GLU A 281 -9.00 -0.54 10.54
CA GLU A 281 -9.88 0.18 11.44
C GLU A 281 -9.42 1.62 11.68
N GLY A 282 -8.15 1.79 12.10
CA GLY A 282 -7.57 3.10 12.41
C GLY A 282 -7.44 3.97 11.17
N MET A 283 -7.01 3.40 10.04
CA MET A 283 -6.99 4.10 8.75
C MET A 283 -8.38 4.58 8.34
N SER A 284 -9.40 3.73 8.45
CA SER A 284 -10.78 4.12 8.12
C SER A 284 -11.30 5.21 9.05
N ASN A 285 -11.01 5.13 10.35
CA ASN A 285 -11.37 6.16 11.32
C ASN A 285 -10.70 7.50 11.00
N GLN A 286 -9.42 7.48 10.63
CA GLN A 286 -8.69 8.68 10.26
C GLN A 286 -9.29 9.35 9.02
N ILE A 287 -9.60 8.57 7.97
CA ILE A 287 -10.25 9.10 6.75
C ILE A 287 -11.64 9.68 7.08
N ILE A 288 -12.42 9.00 7.93
CA ILE A 288 -13.70 9.53 8.40
C ILE A 288 -13.50 10.86 9.11
N GLN A 289 -12.52 10.96 10.02
CA GLN A 289 -12.24 12.18 10.79
C GLN A 289 -11.87 13.38 9.89
N GLU A 290 -11.12 13.16 8.81
CA GLU A 290 -10.81 14.21 7.83
C GLU A 290 -12.02 14.66 7.00
N ASN A 291 -13.11 13.90 7.02
CA ASN A 291 -14.35 14.16 6.30
C ASN A 291 -15.54 14.42 7.24
N LEU A 292 -15.29 14.70 8.53
CA LEU A 292 -16.32 15.24 9.44
C LEU A 292 -16.60 16.72 9.18
#